data_AF-A0A1W9X0Q9-F1
#
_entry.id   AF-A0A1W9X0Q9-F1
#
_cell.length_a   1.000
_cell.length_b   1.000
_cell.length_c   1.000
_cell.angle_alpha   90.00
_cell.angle_beta   90.00
_cell.angle_gamma   90.00
#
_symmetry.space_group_name_H-M   'P 1'
#
loop_
_entity.id
_entity.type
_entity.pdbx_description
1 polymer ?
#
loop_
_entity_poly.entity_id
_entity_poly.type
_entity_poly.pdbx_seq_one_letter_code
_entity_poly.pdbx_strand_id
1 'polypeptide(L)'
;MLSKLHLLKQLGRINNFYKHKSFYHIVFDDKCAEILEALQQKHKAHKRYADMMIAATAKAGNHIVVTRNVKHFEPLLPKSQIANWIDDKPN
;
A
#
# COMPACT_ATOMS: atom_id res chain seq x y z
N MET A 1 24.38 -4.24 -21.61
CA MET A 1 23.71 -3.02 -22.12
C MET A 1 22.17 -3.08 -22.15
N LEU A 2 21.52 -4.24 -22.00
CA LEU A 2 20.04 -4.38 -22.03
C LEU A 2 19.30 -3.85 -20.78
N SER A 3 19.97 -3.71 -19.62
CA SER A 3 19.32 -3.35 -18.35
C SER A 3 18.88 -1.89 -18.26
N LYS A 4 19.68 -0.95 -18.78
CA LYS A 4 19.41 0.50 -18.67
C LYS A 4 18.21 0.93 -19.52
N LEU A 5 18.06 0.37 -20.72
CA LEU A 5 16.92 0.63 -21.60
C LEU A 5 15.61 0.06 -21.03
N HIS A 6 15.69 -1.08 -20.33
CA HIS A 6 14.54 -1.68 -19.66
C HIS A 6 14.09 -0.83 -18.47
N LEU A 7 15.04 -0.34 -17.66
CA LEU A 7 14.76 0.56 -16.53
C LEU A 7 14.10 1.87 -16.99
N LEU A 8 14.63 2.49 -18.05
CA LEU A 8 14.08 3.72 -18.62
C LEU A 8 12.66 3.52 -19.17
N LYS A 9 12.37 2.37 -19.77
CA LYS A 9 11.00 2.03 -20.22
C LYS A 9 10.03 1.84 -19.04
N GLN A 10 10.47 1.23 -17.93
CA GLN A 10 9.64 1.15 -16.72
C GLN A 10 9.39 2.54 -16.12
N LEU A 11 10.42 3.36 -15.96
CA LEU A 11 10.31 4.73 -15.46
C LEU A 11 9.39 5.59 -16.34
N GLY A 12 9.47 5.47 -17.66
CA GLY A 12 8.58 6.16 -18.60
C GLY A 12 7.10 5.75 -18.47
N ARG A 13 6.82 4.47 -18.20
CA ARG A 13 5.44 3.99 -17.94
C ARG A 13 4.89 4.49 -16.61
N ILE A 14 5.73 4.48 -15.57
CA ILE A 14 5.40 5.00 -14.24
C ILE A 14 5.05 6.49 -14.37
N ASN A 15 5.92 7.29 -15.00
CA ASN A 15 5.66 8.72 -15.20
C ASN A 15 4.38 9.01 -15.99
N ASN A 16 4.07 8.22 -17.03
CA ASN A 16 2.82 8.37 -17.78
C ASN A 16 1.56 8.00 -16.98
N PHE A 17 1.64 7.04 -16.06
CA PHE A 17 0.52 6.69 -15.18
C PHE A 17 0.17 7.84 -14.22
N TYR A 18 1.18 8.51 -13.67
CA TYR A 18 1.00 9.68 -12.80
C TYR A 18 0.61 10.97 -13.56
N LYS A 19 0.84 11.03 -14.88
CA LYS A 19 0.60 12.23 -15.69
C LYS A 19 -0.89 12.60 -15.86
N HIS A 20 -1.79 11.64 -15.68
CA HIS A 20 -3.24 11.81 -15.91
C HIS A 20 -4.10 11.56 -14.66
N LYS A 21 -3.50 11.30 -13.51
CA LYS A 21 -4.21 11.10 -12.25
C LYS A 21 -3.50 11.82 -11.12
N SER A 22 -4.20 12.77 -10.51
CA SER A 22 -3.76 13.43 -9.28
C SER A 22 -3.94 12.45 -8.12
N PHE A 23 -2.84 11.86 -7.65
CA PHE A 23 -2.82 11.11 -6.40
C PHE A 23 -2.30 12.02 -5.29
N TYR A 24 -2.92 11.96 -4.12
CA TYR A 24 -2.36 12.56 -2.93
C TYR A 24 -1.22 11.67 -2.42
N HIS A 25 -0.05 12.26 -2.22
CA HIS A 25 1.09 11.55 -1.65
C HIS A 25 0.97 11.61 -0.14
N ILE A 26 0.83 10.45 0.49
CA ILE A 26 0.79 10.33 1.95
C ILE A 26 2.23 10.15 2.43
N VAL A 27 2.66 11.00 3.36
CA VAL A 27 3.97 10.88 4.02
C VAL A 27 3.87 9.83 5.12
N PHE A 28 4.87 8.96 5.20
CA PHE A 28 5.00 8.03 6.32
C PHE A 28 5.64 8.77 7.50
N ASP A 29 4.84 9.09 8.51
CA ASP A 29 5.23 9.91 9.66
C ASP A 29 5.41 9.09 10.95
N ASP A 30 5.67 9.77 12.07
CA ASP A 30 5.91 9.12 13.38
C ASP A 30 4.71 8.29 13.84
N LYS A 31 3.48 8.73 13.54
CA LYS A 31 2.26 7.97 13.85
C LYS A 31 2.18 6.68 13.05
N CYS A 32 2.60 6.71 11.78
CA CYS A 32 2.73 5.50 10.97
C CYS A 32 3.79 4.56 11.55
N ALA A 33 4.91 5.09 12.03
CA ALA A 33 5.98 4.29 12.64
C ALA A 33 5.53 3.59 13.93
N GLU A 34 4.81 4.28 14.82
CA GLU A 34 4.26 3.71 16.06
C GLU A 34 3.28 2.56 15.76
N ILE A 35 2.39 2.73 14.79
CA ILE A 35 1.45 1.68 14.40
C ILE A 35 2.19 0.50 13.76
N LEU A 36 3.20 0.77 12.93
CA LEU A 36 4.01 -0.27 12.30
C LEU A 36 4.70 -1.13 13.36
N GLU A 37 5.29 -0.52 14.39
CA GLU A 37 5.92 -1.24 15.50
C GLU A 37 4.92 -2.17 16.19
N ALA A 38 3.72 -1.68 16.51
CA ALA A 38 2.67 -2.49 17.11
C ALA A 38 2.24 -3.67 16.20
N LEU A 39 2.15 -3.46 14.88
CA LEU A 39 1.84 -4.51 13.92
C LEU A 39 2.96 -5.56 13.84
N GLN A 40 4.22 -5.14 13.88
CA GLN A 40 5.37 -6.05 13.86
C GLN A 40 5.45 -6.94 15.10
N GLN A 41 5.18 -6.36 16.28
CA GLN A 41 5.13 -7.11 17.54
C GLN A 41 4.03 -8.17 17.50
N LYS A 42 2.86 -7.83 16.95
CA LYS A 42 1.70 -8.73 16.89
C LYS A 42 1.83 -9.81 15.80
N HIS A 43 2.44 -9.50 14.67
CA HIS A 43 2.53 -10.37 13.50
C HIS A 43 4.00 -10.54 13.13
N LYS A 44 4.70 -11.55 13.70
CA LYS A 44 6.15 -11.76 13.55
C LYS A 44 6.67 -11.43 12.14
N ALA A 45 7.47 -10.37 12.08
CA ALA A 45 7.91 -9.71 10.85
C ALA A 45 8.96 -10.53 10.10
N HIS A 46 8.57 -11.27 9.07
CA HIS A 46 9.55 -11.75 8.08
C HIS A 46 9.02 -11.94 6.66
N LYS A 47 7.69 -11.88 6.44
CA LYS A 47 7.10 -12.14 5.11
C LYS A 47 6.20 -11.04 4.55
N ARG A 48 5.92 -9.95 5.29
CA ARG A 48 4.89 -8.96 4.92
C ARG A 48 5.19 -7.52 5.34
N TYR A 49 6.46 -7.12 5.33
CA TYR A 49 6.86 -5.79 5.80
C TYR A 49 6.19 -4.65 5.01
N ALA A 50 6.11 -4.79 3.68
CA ALA A 50 5.42 -3.80 2.83
C ALA A 50 3.92 -3.72 3.14
N ASP A 51 3.23 -4.85 3.31
CA ASP A 51 1.81 -4.88 3.68
C ASP A 51 1.58 -4.22 5.06
N MET A 52 2.50 -4.44 6.00
CA MET A 52 2.45 -3.78 7.33
C MET A 52 2.66 -2.28 7.23
N MET A 53 3.59 -1.79 6.40
CA MET A 53 3.77 -0.36 6.18
C MET A 53 2.53 0.29 5.56
N ILE A 54 1.92 -0.37 4.56
CA ILE A 54 0.67 0.09 3.94
C ILE A 54 -0.45 0.10 4.97
N ALA A 55 -0.60 -0.96 5.77
CA ALA A 55 -1.60 -1.02 6.83
C ALA A 55 -1.39 0.05 7.91
N ALA A 56 -0.15 0.30 8.31
CA ALA A 56 0.17 1.35 9.27
C ALA A 56 -0.23 2.74 8.75
N THR A 57 0.14 3.03 7.51
CA THR A 57 -0.24 4.28 6.82
C THR A 57 -1.76 4.44 6.74
N ALA A 58 -2.46 3.38 6.33
CA ALA A 58 -3.92 3.38 6.23
C ALA A 58 -4.60 3.60 7.59
N LYS A 59 -4.10 2.93 8.63
CA LYS A 59 -4.66 3.06 9.98
C LYS A 59 -4.40 4.42 10.60
N ALA A 60 -3.21 5.01 10.38
CA ALA A 60 -2.83 6.33 10.88
C ALA A 60 -3.74 7.44 10.33
N GLY A 61 -4.03 7.38 9.01
CA GLY A 61 -4.85 8.35 8.29
C GLY A 61 -6.32 7.99 8.14
N ASN A 62 -6.77 6.87 8.73
CA ASN A 62 -8.11 6.32 8.57
C ASN A 62 -8.53 6.10 7.10
N HIS A 63 -7.61 5.59 6.29
CA HIS A 63 -7.83 5.29 4.88
C HIS A 63 -8.31 3.85 4.64
N ILE A 64 -8.88 3.62 3.46
CA ILE A 64 -9.25 2.29 2.96
C ILE A 64 -8.12 1.78 2.07
N VAL A 65 -7.64 0.55 2.32
CA VAL A 65 -6.74 -0.16 1.42
C VAL A 65 -7.57 -0.84 0.33
N VAL A 66 -7.39 -0.36 -0.91
CA VAL A 66 -8.00 -0.96 -2.09
C VAL A 66 -7.07 -2.04 -2.65
N THR A 67 -7.47 -3.31 -2.58
CA THR A 67 -6.60 -4.44 -2.96
C THR A 67 -7.39 -5.69 -3.34
N ARG A 68 -6.82 -6.48 -4.27
CA ARG A 68 -7.28 -7.87 -4.55
C ARG A 68 -6.78 -8.86 -3.49
N ASN A 69 -5.72 -8.53 -2.76
CA ASN A 69 -5.09 -9.40 -1.76
C ASN A 69 -5.73 -9.23 -0.38
N VAL A 70 -7.06 -9.22 -0.29
CA VAL A 70 -7.82 -8.92 0.95
C VAL A 70 -7.30 -9.73 2.15
N LYS A 71 -7.07 -11.04 1.95
CA LYS A 71 -6.57 -11.97 2.98
C LYS A 71 -5.21 -11.59 3.58
N HIS A 72 -4.41 -10.77 2.89
CA HIS A 72 -3.12 -10.30 3.43
C HIS A 72 -3.32 -9.20 4.47
N PHE A 73 -4.37 -8.40 4.32
CA PHE A 73 -4.68 -7.23 5.13
C PHE A 73 -5.71 -7.49 6.23
N GLU A 74 -6.55 -8.52 6.10
CA GLU A 74 -7.49 -8.97 7.15
C GLU A 74 -6.89 -9.08 8.56
N PRO A 75 -5.66 -9.62 8.76
CA PRO A 75 -5.08 -9.65 10.11
C PRO A 75 -4.54 -8.29 10.57
N LEU A 76 -4.29 -7.34 9.65
CA LEU A 76 -3.61 -6.06 9.91
C LEU A 76 -4.59 -4.90 10.11
N LEU A 77 -5.76 -4.96 9.48
CA LEU A 77 -6.74 -3.88 9.41
C LEU A 77 -8.16 -4.39 9.72
N PRO A 78 -9.04 -3.53 10.27
CA PRO A 78 -10.46 -3.84 10.36
C PRO A 78 -11.05 -4.00 8.95
N LYS A 79 -12.07 -4.88 8.82
CA LYS A 79 -12.75 -5.13 7.52
C LYS A 79 -13.27 -3.86 6.86
N SER A 80 -13.70 -2.86 7.64
CA SER A 80 -14.17 -1.56 7.13
C SER A 80 -13.09 -0.73 6.43
N GLN A 81 -11.81 -1.05 6.61
CA GLN A 81 -10.68 -0.38 5.96
C GLN A 81 -10.09 -1.19 4.80
N ILE A 82 -10.78 -2.22 4.31
CA ILE A 82 -10.33 -3.03 3.19
C ILE A 82 -11.44 -3.10 2.14
N ALA A 83 -11.11 -2.86 0.88
CA ALA A 83 -12.06 -2.97 -0.22
C ALA A 83 -11.40 -3.62 -1.45
N ASN A 84 -12.14 -4.49 -2.15
CA ASN A 84 -11.70 -5.04 -3.43
C ASN A 84 -12.39 -4.33 -4.61
N TRP A 85 -12.15 -3.03 -4.80
CA TRP A 85 -12.73 -2.29 -5.93
C TRP A 85 -12.17 -2.66 -7.31
N ILE A 86 -11.18 -3.57 -7.34
CA ILE A 86 -10.57 -4.03 -8.58
C ILE A 86 -11.47 -5.08 -9.23
N ASP A 87 -11.98 -6.02 -8.43
CA ASP A 87 -12.92 -7.05 -8.89
C ASP A 87 -14.38 -6.61 -8.62
N ASP A 88 -14.64 -5.93 -7.50
CA ASP A 88 -15.95 -5.44 -7.07
C ASP A 88 -16.03 -3.91 -7.25
N LYS A 89 -16.09 -3.46 -8.51
CA LYS A 89 -16.13 -2.02 -8.81
C LYS A 89 -17.25 -1.33 -8.03
N PRO A 90 -16.98 -0.18 -7.40
CA PRO A 90 -18.04 0.62 -6.80
C PRO A 90 -19.00 1.06 -7.92
N ASN A 91 -20.29 0.77 -7.71
CA ASN A 91 -21.37 1.21 -8.60
C ASN A 91 -21.48 2.74 -8.63
#